data_AF-A0A815V6E0-F1
#
_entry.id   AF-A0A815V6E0-F1
#
_cell.length_a   1.000
_cell.length_b   1.000
_cell.length_c   1.000
_cell.angle_alpha   90.00
_cell.angle_beta   90.00
_cell.angle_gamma   90.00
#
_symmetry.space_group_name_H-M   'P 1'
#
loop_
_entity.id
_entity.type
_entity.pdbx_description
1 polymer ?
#
loop_
_entity_poly.entity_id
_entity_poly.type
_entity_poly.pdbx_seq_one_letter_code
_entity_poly.pdbx_strand_id
1 'polypeptide(L)'
;MKSPLCGKTFVLDISHNIRFKEKSLLIKYLREQNANISHILTASTDYVLVKDDVDTYKTRRAKQLGITLLNVEYIYECQRNLDKIVNPDPYVITSAEDKEHFKSGLIPAESEFHKKYIFHMSFVTKQ
;
A
#
# COMPACT_ATOMS: atom_id res chain seq x y z
N MET A 1 3.79 31.42 -5.11
CA MET A 1 4.33 30.26 -4.35
C MET A 1 4.25 29.03 -5.22
N LYS A 2 5.20 28.09 -5.12
CA LYS A 2 5.08 26.80 -5.82
C LYS A 2 4.11 25.91 -5.04
N SER A 3 3.18 25.27 -5.75
CA SER A 3 2.20 24.35 -5.16
C SER A 3 2.89 23.21 -4.41
N PRO A 4 2.35 22.74 -3.25
CA PRO A 4 2.91 21.59 -2.54
C PRO A 4 2.86 20.28 -3.35
N LEU A 5 2.07 20.26 -4.44
CA LEU A 5 1.90 19.10 -5.32
C LEU A 5 2.89 19.12 -6.50
N CYS A 6 3.58 20.24 -6.73
CA CYS A 6 4.45 20.43 -7.89
C CYS A 6 5.62 19.44 -7.89
N GLY A 7 5.78 18.71 -9.00
CA GLY A 7 6.84 17.72 -9.19
C GLY A 7 6.66 16.41 -8.42
N LYS A 8 5.60 16.29 -7.61
CA LYS A 8 5.27 15.06 -6.89
C LYS A 8 4.60 14.04 -7.79
N THR A 9 4.97 12.78 -7.63
CA THR A 9 4.43 11.65 -8.41
C THR A 9 3.35 10.93 -7.61
N PHE A 10 2.13 10.94 -8.15
CA PHE A 10 0.96 10.32 -7.57
C PHE A 10 0.54 9.08 -8.37
N VAL A 11 0.17 8.02 -7.66
CA VAL A 11 -0.57 6.88 -8.21
C VAL A 11 -2.00 6.91 -7.65
N LEU A 12 -2.99 6.78 -8.51
CA LEU A 12 -4.40 6.86 -8.14
C LEU A 12 -4.97 5.45 -7.96
N ASP A 13 -5.34 5.10 -6.73
CA ASP A 13 -6.02 3.83 -6.40
C ASP A 13 -7.39 4.07 -5.78
N ILE A 14 -8.22 4.76 -6.54
CA ILE A 14 -9.54 5.27 -6.14
C ILE A 14 -10.68 4.76 -7.03
N SER A 15 -10.39 3.91 -8.02
CA SER A 15 -11.30 3.61 -9.13
C SER A 15 -12.62 2.92 -8.71
N HIS A 16 -12.68 2.32 -7.52
CA HIS A 16 -13.89 1.65 -7.01
C HIS A 16 -14.76 2.58 -6.14
N ASN A 17 -14.22 3.70 -5.64
CA ASN A 17 -14.83 4.48 -4.56
C ASN A 17 -15.18 5.93 -4.95
N ILE A 18 -14.85 6.35 -6.18
CA ILE A 18 -15.23 7.66 -6.71
C ILE A 18 -15.87 7.57 -8.09
N ARG A 19 -16.75 8.53 -8.37
CA ARG A 19 -17.41 8.63 -9.68
C ARG A 19 -16.39 9.03 -10.76
N PHE A 20 -16.61 8.58 -12.00
CA PHE A 20 -15.73 8.92 -13.13
C PHE A 20 -15.50 10.43 -13.30
N LYS A 21 -16.55 11.24 -13.12
CA LYS A 21 -16.46 12.70 -13.18
C LYS A 21 -15.55 13.29 -12.10
N GLU A 22 -15.68 12.80 -10.88
CA GLU A 22 -14.87 13.21 -9.72
C GLU A 22 -13.39 12.85 -9.93
N LYS A 23 -13.12 11.65 -10.43
CA LYS A 23 -11.77 11.21 -10.83
C LYS A 23 -11.16 12.12 -11.90
N SER A 24 -11.95 12.48 -12.90
CA SER A 24 -11.50 13.35 -13.99
C SER A 24 -11.15 14.75 -13.49
N LEU A 25 -11.94 15.31 -12.57
CA LEU A 25 -11.65 16.60 -11.93
C LEU A 25 -10.38 16.56 -11.09
N LEU A 26 -10.19 15.49 -10.32
CA LEU A 26 -8.99 15.30 -9.51
C LEU A 26 -7.71 15.22 -10.39
N ILE A 27 -7.77 14.43 -11.47
CA ILE A 27 -6.67 14.34 -12.45
C ILE A 27 -6.36 15.70 -13.07
N LYS A 28 -7.41 16.45 -13.44
CA LYS A 28 -7.26 17.79 -14.00
C LYS A 28 -6.55 18.72 -13.01
N TYR A 29 -7.00 18.76 -11.76
CA TYR A 29 -6.41 19.59 -10.72
C TYR A 29 -4.94 19.24 -10.45
N LEU A 30 -4.61 17.95 -10.30
CA LEU A 30 -3.22 17.51 -10.11
C LEU A 30 -2.30 17.98 -11.25
N ARG A 31 -2.77 17.89 -12.50
CA ARG A 31 -2.00 18.38 -13.66
C ARG A 31 -1.82 19.89 -13.66
N GLU A 32 -2.86 20.66 -13.31
CA GLU A 32 -2.78 22.12 -13.19
C GLU A 32 -1.78 22.55 -12.10
N GLN A 33 -1.57 21.72 -11.09
CA GLN A 33 -0.59 21.92 -10.02
C GLN A 33 0.82 21.40 -10.38
N ASN A 34 1.07 21.01 -11.63
CA ASN A 34 2.31 20.40 -12.11
C ASN A 34 2.71 19.12 -11.35
N ALA A 35 1.74 18.34 -10.89
CA ALA A 35 1.97 17.02 -10.34
C ALA A 35 2.04 15.96 -11.45
N ASN A 36 2.86 14.93 -11.23
CA ASN A 36 2.97 13.78 -12.13
C ASN A 36 1.96 12.72 -11.72
N ILE A 37 1.23 12.15 -12.68
CA ILE A 37 0.28 11.06 -12.45
C ILE A 37 0.83 9.82 -13.14
N SER A 38 1.14 8.79 -12.35
CA SER A 38 1.59 7.49 -12.85
C SER A 38 0.49 6.45 -12.77
N HIS A 39 0.43 5.59 -13.77
CA HIS A 39 -0.42 4.38 -13.75
C HIS A 39 0.29 3.18 -13.10
N ILE A 40 1.62 3.25 -13.00
CA ILE A 40 2.47 2.18 -12.50
C ILE A 40 3.05 2.62 -11.16
N LEU A 41 2.92 1.77 -10.15
CA LEU A 41 3.56 1.98 -8.86
C LEU A 41 5.05 1.63 -8.95
N THR A 42 5.91 2.62 -8.71
CA THR A 42 7.37 2.50 -8.75
C THR A 42 7.98 3.03 -7.45
N ALA A 43 9.24 2.72 -7.18
CA ALA A 43 9.96 3.26 -6.03
C ALA A 43 10.14 4.80 -6.08
N SER A 44 9.96 5.42 -7.26
CA SER A 44 9.98 6.87 -7.43
C SER A 44 8.62 7.54 -7.20
N THR A 45 7.60 6.78 -6.81
CA THR A 45 6.27 7.32 -6.49
C THR A 45 6.33 7.96 -5.12
N ASP A 46 5.95 9.23 -5.01
CA ASP A 46 5.89 9.94 -3.73
C ASP A 46 4.68 9.47 -2.90
N TYR A 47 3.51 9.39 -3.55
CA TYR A 47 2.24 9.13 -2.87
C TYR A 47 1.32 8.21 -3.66
N VAL A 48 0.58 7.37 -2.95
CA VAL A 48 -0.59 6.68 -3.49
C VAL A 48 -1.85 7.30 -2.90
N LEU A 49 -2.72 7.83 -3.75
CA LEU A 49 -4.00 8.38 -3.35
C LEU A 49 -5.05 7.28 -3.27
N VAL A 50 -5.71 7.21 -2.11
CA VAL A 50 -6.82 6.28 -1.82
C VAL A 50 -7.97 7.08 -1.20
N LYS A 51 -9.21 6.61 -1.30
CA LYS A 51 -10.35 7.30 -0.66
C LYS A 51 -10.67 6.71 0.72
N ASP A 52 -10.57 5.40 0.82
CA ASP A 52 -10.79 4.64 2.05
C ASP A 52 -9.57 3.75 2.30
N ASP A 53 -9.45 3.21 3.51
CA ASP A 53 -8.44 2.19 3.81
C ASP A 53 -8.86 0.87 3.14
N VAL A 54 -8.45 0.72 1.88
CA VAL A 54 -8.76 -0.47 1.07
C VAL A 54 -7.51 -1.32 0.91
N ASP A 55 -7.64 -2.62 1.20
CA ASP A 55 -6.60 -3.60 0.91
C ASP A 55 -6.61 -3.99 -0.58
N THR A 56 -5.78 -3.33 -1.37
CA THR A 56 -5.60 -3.60 -2.80
C THR A 56 -4.17 -4.06 -3.06
N TYR A 57 -3.94 -4.62 -4.26
CA TYR A 57 -2.58 -4.91 -4.69
C TYR A 57 -1.65 -3.68 -4.61
N LYS A 58 -2.13 -2.49 -4.98
CA LYS A 58 -1.32 -1.28 -4.98
C LYS A 58 -1.07 -0.76 -3.56
N THR A 59 -2.06 -0.82 -2.67
CA THR A 59 -1.85 -0.37 -1.28
C THR A 59 -0.90 -1.30 -0.54
N ARG A 60 -1.04 -2.62 -0.68
CA ARG A 60 -0.05 -3.59 -0.16
C ARG A 60 1.34 -3.36 -0.72
N ARG A 61 1.45 -3.16 -2.03
CA ARG A 61 2.75 -2.94 -2.67
C ARG A 61 3.38 -1.61 -2.26
N ALA A 62 2.57 -0.56 -2.07
CA ALA A 62 3.03 0.73 -1.59
C ALA A 62 3.60 0.61 -0.18
N LYS A 63 2.89 -0.07 0.74
CA LYS A 63 3.39 -0.36 2.09
C LYS A 63 4.74 -1.08 2.07
N GLN A 64 4.87 -2.13 1.25
CA GLN A 64 6.15 -2.86 1.09
C GLN A 64 7.31 -1.98 0.58
N LEU A 65 6.99 -1.00 -0.26
CA LEU A 65 7.98 -0.07 -0.83
C LEU A 65 8.24 1.13 0.08
N GLY A 66 7.54 1.26 1.21
CA GLY A 66 7.59 2.45 2.07
C GLY A 66 7.01 3.70 1.40
N ILE A 67 6.07 3.53 0.46
CA ILE A 67 5.39 4.65 -0.21
C ILE A 67 4.19 5.06 0.65
N THR A 68 4.05 6.36 0.89
CA THR A 68 3.00 6.90 1.74
C THR A 68 1.63 6.77 1.07
N LEU A 69 0.67 6.22 1.82
CA LEU A 69 -0.74 6.21 1.42
C LEU A 69 -1.42 7.48 1.92
N LEU A 70 -1.95 8.29 1.00
CA LEU A 70 -2.66 9.54 1.31
C LEU A 70 -4.14 9.41 0.98
N ASN A 71 -4.98 9.93 1.87
CA ASN A 71 -6.40 10.08 1.60
C ASN A 71 -6.64 11.17 0.53
N VAL A 72 -7.57 10.91 -0.40
CA VAL A 72 -8.00 11.84 -1.44
C VAL A 72 -8.48 13.19 -0.89
N GLU A 73 -8.99 13.22 0.34
CA GLU A 73 -9.40 14.45 1.04
C GLU A 73 -8.26 15.49 1.12
N TYR A 74 -7.00 15.05 1.16
CA TYR A 74 -5.85 15.97 1.11
C TYR A 74 -5.88 16.85 -0.15
N ILE A 75 -6.19 16.25 -1.30
CA ILE A 75 -6.27 16.97 -2.57
C ILE A 75 -7.46 17.92 -2.58
N TYR A 76 -8.60 17.49 -2.02
CA TYR A 76 -9.76 18.38 -1.89
C TYR A 76 -9.47 19.56 -0.97
N GLU A 77 -8.71 19.36 0.10
CA GLU A 77 -8.30 20.43 1.00
C GLU A 77 -7.30 21.39 0.35
N CYS A 78 -6.37 20.88 -0.45
CA CYS A 78 -5.50 21.74 -1.28
C CYS A 78 -6.32 22.56 -2.29
N GLN A 79 -7.36 21.97 -2.87
CA GLN A 79 -8.26 22.64 -3.80
C GLN A 79 -9.12 23.70 -3.10
N ARG A 80 -9.61 23.42 -1.88
CA ARG A 80 -10.37 24.37 -1.05
C ARG A 80 -9.51 25.53 -0.56
N ASN A 81 -8.22 25.30 -0.31
CA ASN A 81 -7.30 26.26 0.29
C ASN A 81 -6.12 26.61 -0.64
N LEU A 82 -6.40 27.19 -1.82
CA LEU A 82 -5.38 27.48 -2.84
C LEU A 82 -4.21 28.36 -2.33
N ASP A 83 -4.47 29.25 -1.36
CA ASP A 83 -3.48 30.17 -0.83
C ASP A 83 -2.68 29.62 0.37
N LYS A 84 -2.96 28.38 0.80
CA LYS A 84 -2.32 27.79 1.99
C LYS A 84 -1.58 26.51 1.64
N ILE A 85 -0.44 26.33 2.31
CA ILE A 85 0.24 25.04 2.33
C ILE A 85 -0.53 24.15 3.30
N VAL A 86 -1.18 23.13 2.76
CA VAL A 86 -1.89 22.11 3.54
C VAL A 86 -0.87 21.06 4.00
N ASN A 87 -0.85 20.72 5.29
CA ASN A 87 -0.02 19.64 5.79
C ASN A 87 -0.60 18.28 5.31
N PRO A 88 0.18 17.40 4.65
CA PRO A 88 -0.27 16.06 4.30
C PRO A 88 -0.43 15.09 5.48
N ASP A 89 0.26 15.30 6.61
CA ASP A 89 0.29 14.33 7.73
C ASP A 89 -1.09 13.89 8.24
N PRO A 90 -2.09 14.79 8.42
CA PRO A 90 -3.42 14.38 8.90
C PRO A 90 -4.19 13.48 7.93
N TYR A 91 -3.72 13.36 6.68
CA TYR A 91 -4.35 12.57 5.63
C TYR A 91 -3.57 11.29 5.32
N VAL A 92 -2.49 11.01 6.05
CA VAL A 92 -1.72 9.77 5.92
C VAL A 92 -2.50 8.61 6.53
N ILE A 93 -2.74 7.56 5.74
CA ILE A 93 -3.44 6.34 6.19
C ILE A 93 -2.46 5.30 6.72
N THR A 94 -1.28 5.22 6.12
CA THR A 94 -0.19 4.36 6.58
C THR A 94 1.11 5.09 6.30
N SER A 95 1.89 5.33 7.35
CA SER A 95 3.24 5.87 7.21
C SER A 95 4.20 4.77 6.79
N ALA A 96 5.30 5.15 6.13
CA ALA A 96 6.34 4.23 5.67
C ALA A 96 7.07 3.45 6.80
N GLU A 97 6.70 3.68 8.06
CA GLU A 97 7.36 3.18 9.26
C GLU A 97 6.81 1.83 9.75
N ASP A 98 5.70 1.33 9.19
CA ASP A 98 5.20 -0.03 9.46
C ASP A 98 6.05 -1.10 8.75
N LYS A 99 7.37 -1.07 8.98
CA LYS A 99 8.25 -2.20 8.68
C LYS A 99 8.10 -3.22 9.80
N GLU A 100 6.98 -3.94 9.83
CA GLU A 100 7.03 -5.26 10.44
C GLU A 100 8.08 -6.07 9.68
N HIS A 101 9.15 -6.41 10.39
CA HIS A 101 10.20 -7.29 9.89
C HIS A 101 9.57 -8.64 9.52
N PHE A 102 9.17 -8.80 8.25
CA PHE A 102 8.94 -10.10 7.66
C PHE A 102 10.27 -10.86 7.73
N LYS A 103 10.42 -11.73 8.73
CA LYS A 103 11.45 -12.77 8.74
C LYS A 103 11.10 -13.74 7.62
N SER A 104 11.57 -13.47 6.41
CA SER A 104 11.53 -14.47 5.36
C SER A 104 12.50 -15.60 5.75
N GLY A 105 12.00 -16.84 5.68
CA GLY A 105 12.87 -18.01 5.56
C GLY A 105 13.35 -18.70 6.85
N LEU A 106 12.50 -18.85 7.86
CA LEU A 106 12.65 -19.96 8.79
C LEU A 106 11.48 -20.91 8.60
N ILE A 107 11.65 -21.86 7.68
CA ILE A 107 10.92 -23.13 7.71
C ILE A 107 11.42 -23.79 8.99
N PRO A 108 10.60 -23.98 10.05
CA PRO A 108 11.03 -24.80 11.16
C PRO A 108 11.29 -26.18 10.58
N ALA A 109 12.55 -26.63 10.65
CA ALA A 109 12.91 -27.98 10.29
C ALA A 109 11.96 -28.93 11.02
N GLU A 110 11.33 -29.84 10.29
CA GLU A 110 10.52 -30.91 10.87
C GLU A 110 11.37 -31.68 11.88
N SER A 111 11.17 -31.43 13.17
CA SER A 111 11.62 -32.33 14.21
C SER A 111 10.44 -32.65 15.10
N GLU A 112 10.07 -33.95 15.13
CA GLU A 112 9.15 -34.62 16.04
C GLU A 112 7.72 -34.98 15.58
N PHE A 113 7.50 -35.31 14.30
CA PHE A 113 6.27 -36.04 13.91
C PHE A 113 6.48 -37.43 13.28
N HIS A 114 7.66 -38.06 13.49
CA HIS A 114 7.94 -39.41 12.99
C HIS A 114 8.57 -40.35 14.04
N LYS A 115 7.90 -40.53 15.19
CA LYS A 115 8.20 -41.65 16.12
C LYS A 115 6.95 -42.33 16.69
N LYS A 116 5.91 -42.56 15.87
CA LYS A 116 4.75 -43.36 16.34
C LYS A 116 4.21 -44.44 15.40
N TYR A 117 4.74 -44.61 14.18
CA TYR A 117 4.18 -45.60 13.23
C TYR A 117 5.19 -46.50 12.51
N ILE A 118 6.36 -46.77 13.09
CA ILE A 118 7.24 -47.83 12.59
C ILE A 118 7.88 -48.56 13.77
N PHE A 119 7.11 -49.39 14.48
CA PHE A 119 7.61 -50.57 15.23
C PHE A 119 6.42 -51.40 15.75
N HIS A 120 5.68 -52.03 14.83
CA HIS A 120 4.91 -53.23 15.15
C HIS A 120 4.75 -54.11 13.90
N MET A 121 5.88 -54.44 13.29
CA MET A 121 5.99 -55.66 12.48
C MET A 121 7.25 -56.37 12.92
N SER A 122 7.09 -57.40 13.75
CA SER A 122 7.80 -58.69 13.63
C SER A 122 7.32 -59.65 14.72
N PHE A 123 7.18 -60.92 14.31
CA PHE A 123 7.04 -62.16 15.10
C PHE A 123 5.66 -62.59 15.60
N VAL A 124 4.90 -63.24 14.71
CA VAL A 124 4.12 -64.44 15.08
C VAL A 124 4.84 -65.64 14.48
N THR A 125 5.51 -66.42 15.34
CA THR A 125 6.04 -67.74 15.01
C THR A 125 5.61 -68.73 16.09
N LYS A 126 4.83 -69.72 15.65
CA LYS A 126 4.71 -71.12 16.09
C LYS A 126 4.55 -71.44 17.58
N GLN A 127 3.45 -72.14 17.89
CA GLN A 127 3.49 -73.42 18.60
C GLN A 127 2.70 -74.45 17.79
#